data_AF-V2Y960-F1
#
_entry.id   AF-V2Y960-F1
#
_cell.length_a   1.000
_cell.length_b   1.000
_cell.length_c   1.000
_cell.angle_alpha   90.00
_cell.angle_beta   90.00
_cell.angle_gamma   90.00
#
_symmetry.space_group_name_H-M   'P 1'
#
loop_
_entity.id
_entity.type
_entity.pdbx_description
1 polymer ?
#
loop_
_entity_poly.entity_id
_entity_poly.type
_entity_poly.pdbx_seq_one_letter_code
_entity_poly.pdbx_strand_id
1 'polypeptide(L)'
;MDMIELERWKPSEADPRKLEYAGQPAAQEVFEELKHRLESMGYLPDEYFLMDSEWENGRKIPKGANIFCTTDYGASEGVYLDVYLKWYDENQKKSITKSFITGKTLGENGSDLDRMFLISSAITKAFHGDHATHARYMKIRGVEDDTGGAVVHLSQQEQKTIIEALVEQRERQEQAMSQTEQLLRRMTGSITEYVNEVGMRPLRMNDHDRAILAIQDGELSAFQELCPKVLAVHADDMLIEAAGRPGAVGRKMTLLLLADTEQFPETTYCAACQKAIDINDPEKVLFLLDQAGSHVPKLSHSFHGEMASYAYLDHRFIATEIIKQCSEEQITAAPSRLLEQFAADKDFRTLSTLVEKGISGGGSSARTLHMLTYNGHDSWIAEELLEKRMWVDTSDYNTLHACVQNDAVEVCKLLLEGGIDFDVYQQWAKNHSCAGHEETLQALADHWSEMQTEMEQTPAQENGGMTLG
;
A
#
# COMPACT_ATOMS: atom_id res chain seq x y z
N MET A 1 19.32 -19.17 -49.23
CA MET A 1 18.89 -20.23 -50.17
C MET A 1 19.30 -19.81 -51.57
N ASP A 2 19.86 -20.72 -52.37
CA ASP A 2 20.19 -20.44 -53.76
C ASP A 2 18.91 -20.34 -54.60
N MET A 3 18.80 -19.35 -55.48
CA MET A 3 17.60 -19.14 -56.29
C MET A 3 17.40 -20.29 -57.28
N ILE A 4 16.15 -20.65 -57.57
CA ILE A 4 15.84 -21.55 -58.69
C ILE A 4 16.05 -20.76 -59.97
N GLU A 5 17.09 -21.11 -60.74
CA GLU A 5 17.42 -20.41 -61.98
C GLU A 5 16.51 -20.87 -63.12
N LEU A 6 15.89 -19.90 -63.80
CA LEU A 6 15.11 -20.14 -65.00
C LEU A 6 15.95 -20.15 -66.28
N GLU A 7 17.26 -19.87 -66.20
CA GLU A 7 18.20 -19.92 -67.32
C GLU A 7 19.46 -20.67 -66.89
N ARG A 8 20.04 -21.51 -67.77
CA ARG A 8 21.27 -22.24 -67.47
C ARG A 8 22.48 -21.41 -67.87
N TRP A 9 23.42 -21.27 -66.95
CA TRP A 9 24.71 -20.63 -67.19
C TRP A 9 25.84 -21.64 -66.93
N LYS A 10 26.88 -21.63 -67.78
CA LYS A 10 28.08 -22.45 -67.61
C LYS A 10 29.32 -21.57 -67.59
N PRO A 11 30.38 -21.91 -66.86
CA PRO A 11 31.64 -21.17 -66.94
C PRO A 11 32.19 -21.18 -68.38
N SER A 12 32.65 -20.02 -68.85
CA SER A 12 33.30 -19.88 -70.17
C SER A 12 34.57 -20.73 -70.22
N GLU A 13 34.80 -21.43 -71.34
CA GLU A 13 36.04 -22.17 -71.57
C GLU A 13 37.27 -21.24 -71.67
N ALA A 14 37.06 -19.93 -71.94
CA ALA A 14 38.12 -18.94 -72.10
C ALA A 14 38.46 -18.15 -70.82
N ASP A 15 37.50 -18.00 -69.90
CA ASP A 15 37.69 -17.30 -68.62
C ASP A 15 36.75 -17.91 -67.55
N PRO A 16 37.26 -18.71 -66.60
CA PRO A 16 36.45 -19.37 -65.57
C PRO A 16 35.68 -18.41 -64.66
N ARG A 17 35.99 -17.11 -64.69
CA ARG A 17 35.29 -16.06 -63.92
C ARG A 17 34.09 -15.46 -64.68
N LYS A 18 33.84 -15.88 -65.92
CA LYS A 18 32.69 -15.44 -66.72
C LYS A 18 31.74 -16.61 -66.98
N LEU A 19 30.45 -16.35 -66.85
CA LEU A 19 29.40 -17.30 -67.18
C LEU A 19 28.91 -17.06 -68.61
N GLU A 20 28.88 -18.11 -69.41
CA GLU A 20 28.27 -18.18 -70.74
C GLU A 20 26.90 -18.84 -70.66
N TYR A 21 25.96 -18.31 -71.44
CA TYR A 21 24.60 -18.81 -71.51
C TYR A 21 24.57 -20.22 -72.11
N ALA A 22 24.09 -21.20 -71.34
CA ALA A 22 24.09 -22.63 -71.65
C ALA A 22 22.70 -23.17 -72.02
N GLY A 23 21.72 -22.28 -72.20
CA GLY A 23 20.36 -22.61 -72.63
C GLY A 23 19.33 -22.51 -71.52
N GLN A 24 18.21 -23.19 -71.70
CA GLN A 24 17.04 -23.13 -70.81
C GLN A 24 16.82 -24.47 -70.11
N PRO A 25 16.48 -24.50 -68.81
CA PRO A 25 16.13 -25.72 -68.10
C PRO A 25 14.81 -26.31 -68.63
N ALA A 26 14.62 -27.61 -68.39
CA ALA A 26 13.34 -28.24 -68.66
C ALA A 26 12.33 -27.78 -67.62
N ALA A 27 11.10 -27.50 -68.02
CA ALA A 27 10.06 -27.03 -67.11
C ALA A 27 9.77 -28.05 -65.99
N GLN A 28 9.85 -29.36 -66.30
CA GLN A 28 9.74 -30.44 -65.31
C GLN A 28 10.80 -30.34 -64.21
N GLU A 29 12.05 -30.05 -64.55
CA GLU A 29 13.15 -29.94 -63.59
C GLU A 29 12.92 -28.78 -62.62
N VAL A 30 12.45 -27.65 -63.14
CA VAL A 30 12.09 -26.47 -62.34
C VAL A 30 10.92 -26.77 -61.40
N PHE A 31 9.91 -27.49 -61.89
CA PHE A 31 8.76 -27.90 -61.09
C PHE A 31 9.14 -28.84 -59.95
N GLU A 32 9.91 -29.90 -60.23
CA GLU A 32 10.31 -30.87 -59.20
C GLU A 32 11.22 -30.24 -58.13
N GLU A 33 12.14 -29.35 -58.52
CA GLU A 33 12.98 -28.61 -57.57
C GLU A 33 12.12 -27.70 -56.67
N LEU A 34 11.17 -26.97 -57.25
CA LEU A 34 10.26 -26.13 -56.48
C LEU A 34 9.42 -26.97 -55.51
N LYS A 35 8.85 -28.07 -56.01
CA LYS A 35 8.03 -29.00 -55.22
C LYS A 35 8.83 -29.56 -54.05
N HIS A 36 10.04 -30.07 -54.28
CA HIS A 36 10.91 -30.60 -53.24
C HIS A 36 11.25 -29.56 -52.15
N ARG A 37 11.46 -28.30 -52.54
CA ARG A 37 11.69 -27.21 -51.58
C ARG A 37 10.46 -26.88 -50.74
N LEU A 38 9.30 -26.78 -51.39
CA LEU A 38 8.04 -26.52 -50.68
C LEU A 38 7.71 -27.67 -49.71
N GLU A 39 7.92 -28.92 -50.12
CA GLU A 39 7.79 -30.10 -49.25
C GLU A 39 8.69 -30.00 -48.02
N SER A 40 9.97 -29.67 -48.23
CA SER A 40 10.95 -29.54 -47.14
C SER A 40 10.59 -28.43 -46.14
N MET A 41 9.87 -27.40 -46.57
CA MET A 41 9.37 -26.30 -45.72
C MET A 41 7.99 -26.58 -45.11
N GLY A 42 7.31 -27.69 -45.48
CA GLY A 42 5.92 -27.95 -45.10
C GLY A 42 4.90 -27.05 -45.81
N TYR A 43 5.29 -26.44 -46.94
CA TYR A 43 4.54 -25.45 -47.71
C TYR A 43 3.94 -26.01 -49.00
N LEU A 44 3.65 -27.32 -49.04
CA LEU A 44 2.80 -27.86 -50.11
C LEU A 44 1.32 -27.64 -49.82
N PRO A 45 0.50 -27.26 -50.82
CA PRO A 45 -0.94 -27.38 -50.72
C PRO A 45 -1.34 -28.82 -50.34
N ASP A 46 -2.36 -28.94 -49.50
CA ASP A 46 -2.78 -30.20 -48.88
C ASP A 46 -3.73 -31.04 -49.75
N GLU A 47 -4.30 -30.48 -50.83
CA GLU A 47 -5.07 -31.25 -51.81
C GLU A 47 -4.19 -31.70 -52.99
N TYR A 48 -3.63 -30.77 -53.75
CA TYR A 48 -2.71 -31.08 -54.86
C TYR A 48 -1.81 -29.91 -55.24
N PHE A 49 -0.70 -30.24 -55.92
CA PHE A 49 0.22 -29.29 -56.55
C PHE A 49 0.73 -29.87 -57.86
N LEU A 50 0.24 -29.35 -58.99
CA LEU A 50 0.37 -29.98 -60.31
C LEU A 50 0.93 -29.01 -61.35
N MET A 51 1.86 -29.49 -62.19
CA MET A 51 2.34 -28.76 -63.36
C MET A 51 1.30 -28.81 -64.48
N ASP A 52 1.14 -27.71 -65.22
CA ASP A 52 0.25 -27.66 -66.38
C ASP A 52 0.79 -28.54 -67.52
N SER A 53 -0.10 -29.35 -68.11
CA SER A 53 0.18 -30.31 -69.19
C SER A 53 0.92 -29.70 -70.39
N GLU A 54 0.78 -28.39 -70.62
CA GLU A 54 1.49 -27.68 -71.67
C GLU A 54 3.03 -27.71 -71.51
N TRP A 55 3.53 -27.97 -70.30
CA TRP A 55 4.96 -27.95 -69.95
C TRP A 55 5.59 -29.33 -69.83
N GLU A 56 4.80 -30.38 -70.05
CA GLU A 56 5.27 -31.76 -70.08
C GLU A 56 6.16 -32.05 -71.31
N ASN A 57 6.65 -33.28 -71.43
CA ASN A 57 7.42 -33.78 -72.58
C ASN A 57 8.72 -33.00 -72.85
N GLY A 58 9.39 -32.52 -71.81
CA GLY A 58 10.70 -31.89 -71.90
C GLY A 58 10.69 -30.48 -72.50
N ARG A 59 9.53 -29.80 -72.48
CA ARG A 59 9.43 -28.40 -72.88
C ARG A 59 10.35 -27.53 -72.01
N LYS A 60 11.09 -26.63 -72.65
CA LYS A 60 12.02 -25.72 -71.96
C LYS A 60 11.34 -24.43 -71.54
N ILE A 61 11.80 -23.88 -70.43
CA ILE A 61 11.37 -22.54 -69.99
C ILE A 61 11.77 -21.50 -71.06
N PRO A 62 10.89 -20.55 -71.41
CA PRO A 62 11.23 -19.51 -72.38
C PRO A 62 12.33 -18.57 -71.85
N LYS A 63 13.16 -18.06 -72.76
CA LYS A 63 14.21 -17.11 -72.40
C LYS A 63 13.62 -15.81 -71.84
N GLY A 64 14.20 -15.31 -70.75
CA GLY A 64 13.70 -14.13 -70.05
C GLY A 64 12.33 -14.32 -69.39
N ALA A 65 11.92 -15.57 -69.13
CA ALA A 65 10.71 -15.83 -68.36
C ALA A 65 10.89 -15.42 -66.89
N ASN A 66 9.82 -14.85 -66.32
CA ASN A 66 9.68 -14.59 -64.91
C ASN A 66 8.43 -15.28 -64.36
N ILE A 67 8.39 -15.50 -63.06
CA ILE A 67 7.27 -16.12 -62.35
C ILE A 67 6.48 -15.08 -61.57
N PHE A 68 5.17 -15.23 -61.53
CA PHE A 68 4.34 -14.60 -60.53
C PHE A 68 3.23 -15.55 -60.10
N CYS A 69 2.74 -15.37 -58.87
CA CYS A 69 1.69 -16.20 -58.30
C CYS A 69 0.41 -15.38 -58.12
N THR A 70 -0.74 -16.02 -58.29
CA THR A 70 -2.04 -15.50 -57.86
C THR A 70 -2.68 -16.47 -56.90
N THR A 71 -3.24 -15.95 -55.82
CA THR A 71 -3.91 -16.74 -54.79
C THR A 71 -5.30 -16.16 -54.59
N ASP A 72 -6.32 -16.99 -54.74
CA ASP A 72 -7.72 -16.56 -54.67
C ASP A 72 -8.65 -17.74 -54.34
N TYR A 73 -9.88 -17.43 -53.95
CA TYR A 73 -10.97 -18.39 -53.84
C TYR A 73 -11.41 -18.84 -55.23
N GLY A 74 -11.43 -20.15 -55.46
CA GLY A 74 -11.88 -20.72 -56.74
C GLY A 74 -13.38 -20.95 -56.80
N ALA A 75 -13.86 -21.35 -57.98
CA ALA A 75 -15.27 -21.72 -58.17
C ALA A 75 -15.64 -23.10 -57.60
N SER A 76 -14.65 -23.91 -57.22
CA SER A 76 -14.83 -25.17 -56.49
C SER A 76 -14.25 -25.02 -55.09
N GLU A 77 -14.82 -25.71 -54.11
CA GLU A 77 -14.39 -25.68 -52.69
C GLU A 77 -12.86 -25.72 -52.58
N GLY A 78 -12.26 -24.78 -51.86
CA GLY A 78 -10.82 -24.68 -51.65
C GLY A 78 -10.19 -23.36 -52.12
N VAL A 79 -9.03 -23.01 -51.56
CA VAL A 79 -8.22 -21.88 -52.05
C VAL A 79 -7.24 -22.35 -53.12
N TYR A 80 -7.12 -21.57 -54.20
CA TYR A 80 -6.28 -21.87 -55.35
C TYR A 80 -5.00 -21.03 -55.35
N LEU A 81 -3.93 -21.64 -55.86
CA LEU A 81 -2.66 -21.00 -56.15
C LEU A 81 -2.27 -21.29 -57.59
N ASP A 82 -2.29 -20.26 -58.43
CA ASP A 82 -1.83 -20.36 -59.81
C ASP A 82 -0.49 -19.65 -59.96
N VAL A 83 0.48 -20.39 -60.48
CA VAL A 83 1.82 -19.90 -60.79
C VAL A 83 1.92 -19.74 -62.30
N TYR A 84 2.29 -18.54 -62.75
CA TYR A 84 2.38 -18.20 -64.17
C TYR A 84 3.81 -17.90 -64.58
N LEU A 85 4.16 -18.30 -65.81
CA LEU A 85 5.35 -17.86 -66.51
C LEU A 85 5.00 -16.68 -67.43
N LYS A 86 5.73 -15.58 -67.28
CA LYS A 86 5.60 -14.38 -68.12
C LYS A 86 6.93 -14.05 -68.79
N TRP A 87 6.93 -13.98 -70.11
CA TRP A 87 8.11 -13.58 -70.89
C TRP A 87 7.71 -12.65 -72.03
N TYR A 88 8.69 -12.08 -72.71
CA TYR A 88 8.48 -11.30 -73.92
C TYR A 88 8.89 -12.13 -75.14
N ASP A 89 7.95 -12.38 -76.05
CA ASP A 89 8.23 -13.07 -77.30
C ASP A 89 8.71 -12.04 -78.34
N GLU A 90 10.00 -12.07 -78.67
CA GLU A 90 10.61 -11.17 -79.64
C GLU A 90 10.02 -11.33 -81.06
N ASN A 91 9.58 -12.54 -81.42
CA ASN A 91 9.00 -12.82 -82.74
C ASN A 91 7.60 -12.21 -82.86
N GLN A 92 6.79 -12.31 -81.80
CA GLN A 92 5.43 -11.78 -81.78
C GLN A 92 5.34 -10.33 -81.27
N LYS A 93 6.46 -9.79 -80.76
CA LYS A 93 6.58 -8.47 -80.10
C LYS A 93 5.51 -8.24 -79.02
N LYS A 94 5.22 -9.28 -78.23
CA LYS A 94 4.18 -9.25 -77.18
C LYS A 94 4.65 -9.99 -75.94
N SER A 95 4.18 -9.54 -74.78
CA SER A 95 4.34 -10.29 -73.54
C SER A 95 3.34 -11.45 -73.52
N ILE A 96 3.84 -12.66 -73.30
CA ILE A 96 3.04 -13.88 -73.17
C ILE A 96 3.02 -14.25 -71.70
N THR A 97 1.83 -14.60 -71.19
CA THR A 97 1.63 -15.16 -69.86
C THR A 97 0.95 -16.51 -70.02
N LYS A 98 1.55 -17.55 -69.45
CA LYS A 98 0.99 -18.91 -69.46
C LYS A 98 0.99 -19.50 -68.06
N SER A 99 -0.06 -20.26 -67.75
CA SER A 99 -0.10 -21.06 -66.52
C SER A 99 1.05 -22.05 -66.51
N PHE A 100 1.64 -22.28 -65.35
CA PHE A 100 2.75 -23.21 -65.16
C PHE A 100 2.41 -24.27 -64.11
N ILE A 101 1.90 -23.86 -62.94
CA ILE A 101 1.56 -24.76 -61.83
C ILE A 101 0.24 -24.31 -61.22
N THR A 102 -0.60 -25.27 -60.84
CA THR A 102 -1.80 -25.04 -60.03
C THR A 102 -1.72 -25.86 -58.74
N GLY A 103 -1.91 -25.17 -57.62
CA GLY A 103 -2.04 -25.75 -56.29
C GLY A 103 -3.42 -25.50 -55.70
N LYS A 104 -3.89 -26.42 -54.85
CA LYS A 104 -5.20 -26.31 -54.19
C LYS A 104 -5.17 -26.84 -52.76
N THR A 105 -5.95 -26.20 -51.90
CA THR A 105 -6.16 -26.61 -50.51
C THR A 105 -7.49 -27.35 -50.34
N LEU A 106 -7.56 -28.25 -49.36
CA LEU A 106 -8.80 -28.99 -49.03
C LEU A 106 -9.87 -28.09 -48.39
N GLY A 107 -9.45 -27.01 -47.71
CA GLY A 107 -10.33 -26.05 -47.02
C GLY A 107 -10.45 -24.71 -47.75
N GLU A 108 -11.54 -23.98 -47.47
CA GLU A 108 -11.84 -22.67 -48.07
C GLU A 108 -11.98 -21.55 -47.03
N ASN A 109 -11.47 -21.74 -45.80
CA ASN A 109 -11.58 -20.73 -44.76
C ASN A 109 -10.46 -19.67 -44.86
N GLY A 110 -10.55 -18.61 -44.06
CA GLY A 110 -9.55 -17.53 -44.07
C GLY A 110 -8.12 -18.00 -43.72
N SER A 111 -7.97 -19.04 -42.89
CA SER A 111 -6.67 -19.61 -42.54
C SER A 111 -6.04 -20.38 -43.71
N ASP A 112 -6.87 -21.06 -44.50
CA ASP A 112 -6.42 -21.73 -45.74
C ASP A 112 -5.95 -20.70 -46.77
N LEU A 113 -6.62 -19.53 -46.82
CA LEU A 113 -6.21 -18.41 -47.66
C LEU A 113 -4.86 -17.84 -47.22
N ASP A 114 -4.70 -17.56 -45.94
CA ASP A 114 -3.44 -17.04 -45.38
C ASP A 114 -2.29 -18.02 -45.61
N ARG A 115 -2.52 -19.32 -45.37
CA ARG A 115 -1.57 -20.39 -45.68
C ARG A 115 -1.20 -20.40 -47.15
N MET A 116 -2.16 -20.26 -48.06
CA MET A 116 -1.89 -20.25 -49.49
C MET A 116 -1.09 -19.01 -49.92
N PHE A 117 -1.32 -17.84 -49.30
CA PHE A 117 -0.49 -16.66 -49.52
C PHE A 117 0.94 -16.84 -49.00
N LEU A 118 1.14 -17.57 -47.90
CA LEU A 118 2.49 -17.95 -47.43
C LEU A 118 3.21 -18.84 -48.44
N ILE A 119 2.49 -19.81 -49.03
CA ILE A 119 3.04 -20.67 -50.10
C ILE A 119 3.39 -19.82 -51.33
N SER A 120 2.50 -18.93 -51.77
CA SER A 120 2.74 -17.97 -52.87
C SER A 120 3.98 -17.09 -52.63
N SER A 121 4.15 -16.61 -51.38
CA SER A 121 5.34 -15.87 -50.97
C SER A 121 6.60 -16.73 -51.06
N ALA A 122 6.56 -17.97 -50.54
CA ALA A 122 7.68 -18.90 -50.59
C ALA A 122 8.10 -19.24 -52.03
N ILE A 123 7.15 -19.45 -52.93
CA ILE A 123 7.42 -19.65 -54.37
C ILE A 123 8.08 -18.41 -54.95
N THR A 124 7.52 -17.23 -54.71
CA THR A 124 8.08 -15.97 -55.24
C THR A 124 9.53 -15.78 -54.79
N LYS A 125 9.81 -16.03 -53.51
CA LYS A 125 11.16 -15.98 -52.93
C LYS A 125 12.10 -17.04 -53.49
N ALA A 126 11.60 -18.24 -53.82
CA ALA A 126 12.43 -19.29 -54.43
C ALA A 126 13.04 -18.86 -55.77
N PHE A 127 12.33 -18.01 -56.54
CA PHE A 127 12.80 -17.51 -57.84
C PHE A 127 13.46 -16.12 -57.80
N HIS A 128 13.03 -15.24 -56.88
CA HIS A 128 13.51 -13.85 -56.82
C HIS A 128 14.53 -13.60 -55.70
N GLY A 129 14.72 -14.57 -54.80
CA GLY A 129 15.43 -14.39 -53.54
C GLY A 129 14.59 -13.64 -52.50
N ASP A 130 15.12 -13.56 -51.28
CA ASP A 130 14.43 -12.95 -50.13
C ASP A 130 14.45 -11.41 -50.13
N HIS A 131 14.96 -10.77 -51.19
CA HIS A 131 15.21 -9.32 -51.21
C HIS A 131 14.67 -8.70 -52.50
N ALA A 132 13.85 -7.65 -52.38
CA ALA A 132 13.54 -6.76 -53.49
C ALA A 132 14.74 -5.84 -53.78
N THR A 133 15.85 -6.40 -54.26
CA THR A 133 17.02 -5.60 -54.64
C THR A 133 16.77 -5.01 -56.02
N HIS A 134 16.06 -3.88 -56.10
CA HIS A 134 16.01 -3.09 -57.32
C HIS A 134 17.45 -2.71 -57.70
N ALA A 135 17.80 -2.85 -58.99
CA ALA A 135 19.15 -2.74 -59.55
C ALA A 135 19.96 -1.45 -59.27
N ARG A 136 19.47 -0.52 -58.44
CA ARG A 136 20.14 0.75 -58.10
C ARG A 136 21.02 0.72 -56.85
N TYR A 137 21.00 -0.35 -56.06
CA TYR A 137 21.84 -0.43 -54.85
C TYR A 137 22.57 -1.78 -54.76
N MET A 138 23.83 -1.82 -55.19
CA MET A 138 24.77 -2.81 -54.65
C MET A 138 25.11 -2.41 -53.22
N LYS A 139 24.57 -3.12 -52.23
CA LYS A 139 25.02 -3.01 -50.83
C LYS A 139 26.45 -3.54 -50.76
N ILE A 140 27.41 -2.65 -50.57
CA ILE A 140 28.80 -3.00 -50.25
C ILE A 140 28.86 -3.24 -48.73
N ARG A 141 29.35 -4.43 -48.36
CA ARG A 141 29.39 -5.06 -47.01
C ARG A 141 28.09 -5.74 -46.59
N GLY A 142 28.17 -7.07 -46.50
CA GLY A 142 27.12 -7.96 -46.01
C GLY A 142 26.75 -7.68 -44.55
N VAL A 143 25.77 -6.81 -44.37
CA VAL A 143 24.96 -6.74 -43.16
C VAL A 143 23.54 -7.09 -43.62
N GLU A 144 23.14 -8.33 -43.33
CA GLU A 144 21.77 -8.79 -43.41
C GLU A 144 20.97 -8.07 -42.32
N ASP A 145 19.98 -7.25 -42.69
CA ASP A 145 18.97 -6.78 -41.75
C ASP A 145 17.90 -7.87 -41.63
N ASP A 146 18.27 -9.03 -41.08
CA ASP A 146 17.31 -10.04 -40.68
C ASP A 146 16.61 -9.57 -39.39
N THR A 147 15.52 -8.82 -39.56
CA THR A 147 14.58 -8.59 -38.47
C THR A 147 13.75 -9.86 -38.33
N GLY A 148 14.34 -10.87 -37.66
CA GLY A 148 13.83 -12.23 -37.52
C GLY A 148 12.41 -12.34 -36.96
N GLY A 149 11.42 -12.12 -37.81
CA GLY A 149 10.01 -12.36 -37.53
C GLY A 149 9.60 -13.72 -38.11
N ALA A 150 9.40 -14.71 -37.23
CA ALA A 150 8.77 -15.96 -37.62
C ALA A 150 7.24 -15.80 -37.60
N VAL A 151 6.58 -16.00 -38.74
CA VAL A 151 5.12 -16.14 -38.79
C VAL A 151 4.79 -17.61 -38.54
N VAL A 152 4.25 -17.92 -37.36
CA VAL A 152 3.85 -19.28 -36.97
C VAL A 152 2.33 -19.39 -37.09
N HIS A 153 1.86 -20.32 -37.92
CA HIS A 153 0.45 -20.65 -38.01
C HIS A 153 0.14 -21.83 -37.08
N LEU A 154 -0.70 -21.60 -36.07
CA LEU A 154 -1.11 -22.63 -35.10
C LEU A 154 -2.51 -23.12 -35.44
N SER A 155 -2.71 -24.45 -35.42
CA SER A 155 -4.05 -25.02 -35.43
C SER A 155 -4.81 -24.69 -34.12
N GLN A 156 -6.14 -24.83 -34.13
CA GLN A 156 -6.95 -24.61 -32.91
C GLN A 156 -6.54 -25.54 -31.75
N GLN A 157 -6.10 -26.77 -32.05
CA GLN A 157 -5.65 -27.74 -31.04
C GLN A 157 -4.30 -27.33 -30.43
N GLU A 158 -3.36 -26.89 -31.25
CA GLU A 158 -2.05 -26.40 -30.79
C GLU A 158 -2.20 -25.11 -29.99
N GLN A 159 -3.03 -24.17 -30.45
CA GLN A 159 -3.34 -22.95 -29.72
C GLN A 159 -3.93 -23.27 -28.34
N LYS A 160 -4.87 -24.22 -28.26
CA LYS A 160 -5.45 -24.67 -26.99
C LYS A 160 -4.39 -25.29 -26.07
N THR A 161 -3.52 -26.14 -26.60
CA THR A 161 -2.44 -26.79 -25.84
C THR A 161 -1.46 -25.76 -25.26
N ILE A 162 -1.09 -24.76 -26.06
CA ILE A 162 -0.22 -23.67 -25.61
C ILE A 162 -0.91 -22.84 -24.52
N ILE A 163 -2.19 -22.50 -24.68
CA ILE A 163 -2.95 -21.77 -23.65
C ILE A 163 -2.98 -22.57 -22.34
N GLU A 164 -3.27 -23.87 -22.39
CA GLU A 164 -3.31 -24.74 -21.20
C GLU A 164 -1.94 -24.78 -20.49
N ALA A 165 -0.85 -24.95 -21.24
CA ALA A 165 0.50 -24.93 -20.67
C ALA A 165 0.86 -23.58 -20.02
N LEU A 166 0.43 -22.46 -20.62
CA LEU A 166 0.64 -21.12 -20.06
C LEU A 166 -0.20 -20.88 -18.79
N VAL A 167 -1.45 -21.37 -18.75
CA VAL A 167 -2.30 -21.30 -17.55
C VAL A 167 -1.69 -22.12 -16.42
N GLU A 168 -1.27 -23.36 -16.68
CA GLU A 168 -0.64 -24.22 -15.67
C GLU A 168 0.64 -23.59 -15.13
N GLN A 169 1.47 -23.01 -16.01
CA GLN A 169 2.68 -22.32 -15.59
C GLN A 169 2.39 -21.09 -14.72
N ARG A 170 1.35 -20.31 -15.05
CA ARG A 170 0.89 -19.19 -14.23
C ARG A 170 0.45 -19.66 -12.85
N GLU A 171 -0.32 -20.75 -12.76
CA GLU A 171 -0.78 -21.30 -11.48
C GLU A 171 0.38 -21.76 -10.59
N ARG A 172 1.39 -22.45 -11.15
CA ARG A 172 2.60 -22.85 -10.40
C ARG A 172 3.38 -21.64 -9.89
N GLN A 173 3.53 -20.60 -10.72
CA GLN A 173 4.19 -19.36 -10.30
C GLN A 173 3.41 -18.66 -9.18
N GLU A 174 2.09 -18.60 -9.28
CA GLU A 174 1.23 -18.01 -8.24
C GLU A 174 1.35 -18.76 -6.90
N GLN A 175 1.40 -20.09 -6.94
CA GLN A 175 1.61 -20.90 -5.72
C GLN A 175 2.97 -20.64 -5.07
N ALA A 176 4.04 -20.59 -5.87
CA ALA A 176 5.38 -20.29 -5.37
C ALA A 176 5.49 -18.87 -4.79
N MET A 177 4.86 -17.89 -5.45
CA MET A 177 4.79 -16.52 -4.93
C MET A 177 3.97 -16.44 -3.65
N SER A 178 2.85 -17.16 -3.56
CA SER A 178 2.00 -17.16 -2.36
C SER A 178 2.74 -17.63 -1.10
N GLN A 179 3.61 -18.65 -1.21
CA GLN A 179 4.43 -19.08 -0.08
C GLN A 179 5.43 -18.01 0.38
N THR A 180 6.02 -17.29 -0.59
CA THR A 180 6.97 -16.21 -0.32
C THR A 180 6.26 -15.01 0.31
N GLU A 181 5.08 -14.63 -0.21
CA GLU A 181 4.22 -13.60 0.35
C GLU A 181 3.78 -13.93 1.78
N GLN A 182 3.40 -15.19 2.06
CA GLN A 182 3.03 -15.60 3.42
C GLN A 182 4.20 -15.48 4.40
N LEU A 183 5.42 -15.80 3.98
CA LEU A 183 6.60 -15.63 4.81
C LEU A 183 6.87 -14.14 5.08
N LEU A 184 6.86 -13.31 4.03
CA LEU A 184 7.02 -11.86 4.16
C LEU A 184 5.95 -11.25 5.07
N ARG A 185 4.71 -11.71 4.96
CA ARG A 185 3.60 -11.26 5.81
C ARG A 185 3.80 -11.65 7.28
N ARG A 186 4.33 -12.84 7.55
CA ARG A 186 4.70 -13.26 8.92
C ARG A 186 5.88 -12.48 9.48
N MET A 187 6.82 -12.07 8.63
CA MET A 187 8.00 -11.30 9.04
C MET A 187 7.66 -9.83 9.30
N THR A 188 6.80 -9.24 8.48
CA THR A 188 6.37 -7.84 8.61
C THR A 188 5.33 -7.66 9.70
N GLY A 189 4.46 -8.65 9.93
CA GLY A 189 3.50 -8.64 11.04
C GLY A 189 2.13 -8.09 10.65
N SER A 190 2.07 -6.99 9.88
CA SER A 190 0.81 -6.40 9.40
C SER A 190 0.75 -6.23 7.88
N ILE A 191 -0.46 -6.09 7.32
CA ILE A 191 -0.65 -5.84 5.87
C ILE A 191 -0.13 -4.46 5.46
N THR A 192 -0.25 -3.47 6.34
CA THR A 192 0.20 -2.11 6.08
C THR A 192 1.73 -2.05 6.07
N GLU A 193 2.41 -2.71 7.01
CA GLU A 193 3.88 -2.84 7.01
C GLU A 193 4.38 -3.66 5.81
N TYR A 194 3.67 -4.73 5.44
CA TYR A 194 3.99 -5.46 4.20
C TYR A 194 4.01 -4.54 2.99
N VAL A 195 2.97 -3.72 2.80
CA VAL A 195 2.89 -2.79 1.66
C VAL A 195 3.98 -1.72 1.75
N ASN A 196 4.29 -1.21 2.94
CA ASN A 196 5.34 -0.22 3.14
C ASN A 196 6.74 -0.75 2.78
N GLU A 197 7.05 -2.01 3.13
CA GLU A 197 8.35 -2.63 2.86
C GLU A 197 8.49 -3.15 1.43
N VAL A 198 7.44 -3.81 0.91
CA VAL A 198 7.48 -4.46 -0.42
C VAL A 198 7.14 -3.47 -1.54
N GLY A 199 6.37 -2.41 -1.24
CA GLY A 199 5.90 -1.42 -2.21
C GLY A 199 4.80 -1.92 -3.14
N MET A 200 4.34 -3.16 -2.98
CA MET A 200 3.24 -3.76 -3.75
C MET A 200 2.23 -4.44 -2.83
N ARG A 201 0.97 -4.54 -3.28
CA ARG A 201 -0.07 -5.27 -2.55
C ARG A 201 0.05 -6.78 -2.82
N PRO A 202 -0.27 -7.66 -1.84
CA PRO A 202 -0.26 -9.09 -2.06
C PRO A 202 -1.21 -9.52 -3.18
N LEU A 203 -0.88 -10.60 -3.88
CA LEU A 203 -1.72 -11.17 -4.94
C LEU A 203 -3.09 -11.64 -4.43
N ARG A 204 -3.13 -12.19 -3.21
CA ARG A 204 -4.36 -12.65 -2.56
C ARG A 204 -4.52 -11.97 -1.21
N MET A 205 -5.66 -11.30 -1.02
CA MET A 205 -6.02 -10.63 0.22
C MET A 205 -7.40 -11.09 0.67
N ASN A 206 -7.56 -11.30 1.98
CA ASN A 206 -8.88 -11.55 2.57
C ASN A 206 -9.66 -10.23 2.69
N ASP A 207 -10.95 -10.31 3.04
CA ASP A 207 -11.82 -9.12 3.15
C ASP A 207 -11.30 -8.12 4.20
N HIS A 208 -10.74 -8.62 5.30
CA HIS A 208 -10.13 -7.81 6.35
C HIS A 208 -8.96 -6.97 5.83
N ASP A 209 -7.97 -7.60 5.20
CA ASP A 209 -6.77 -6.94 4.68
C ASP A 209 -7.12 -5.88 3.64
N ARG A 210 -8.10 -6.18 2.79
CA ARG A 210 -8.62 -5.19 1.84
C ARG A 210 -9.28 -4.01 2.54
N ALA A 211 -9.98 -4.26 3.65
CA ALA A 211 -10.63 -3.20 4.43
C ALA A 211 -9.60 -2.32 5.16
N ILE A 212 -8.57 -2.92 5.75
CA ILE A 212 -7.45 -2.19 6.39
C ILE A 212 -6.72 -1.31 5.36
N LEU A 213 -6.42 -1.85 4.17
CA LEU A 213 -5.82 -1.05 3.10
C LEU A 213 -6.77 0.06 2.60
N ALA A 214 -8.08 -0.21 2.50
CA ALA A 214 -9.05 0.82 2.14
C ALA A 214 -9.08 1.96 3.16
N ILE A 215 -8.94 1.67 4.46
CA ILE A 215 -8.78 2.69 5.51
C ILE A 215 -7.49 3.49 5.27
N GLN A 216 -6.35 2.81 5.11
CA GLN A 216 -5.05 3.44 4.91
C GLN A 216 -5.06 4.39 3.69
N ASP A 217 -5.58 3.91 2.57
CA ASP A 217 -5.65 4.67 1.31
C ASP A 217 -6.73 5.76 1.34
N GLY A 218 -7.68 5.68 2.27
CA GLY A 218 -8.82 6.60 2.33
C GLY A 218 -9.88 6.32 1.27
N GLU A 219 -9.99 5.07 0.80
CA GLU A 219 -11.00 4.61 -0.15
C GLU A 219 -12.34 4.35 0.56
N LEU A 220 -13.09 5.43 0.84
CA LEU A 220 -14.35 5.34 1.59
C LEU A 220 -15.39 4.40 0.96
N SER A 221 -15.51 4.37 -0.36
CA SER A 221 -16.46 3.50 -1.06
C SER A 221 -16.12 2.02 -0.90
N ALA A 222 -14.84 1.66 -1.08
CA ALA A 222 -14.37 0.29 -0.90
C ALA A 222 -14.54 -0.14 0.57
N PHE A 223 -14.23 0.75 1.51
CA PHE A 223 -14.46 0.53 2.92
C PHE A 223 -15.93 0.25 3.24
N GLN A 224 -16.88 1.04 2.72
CA GLN A 224 -18.32 0.84 2.96
C GLN A 224 -18.84 -0.51 2.44
N GLU A 225 -18.29 -1.01 1.33
CA GLU A 225 -18.67 -2.32 0.79
C GLU A 225 -18.10 -3.50 1.59
N LEU A 226 -16.92 -3.31 2.20
CA LEU A 226 -16.19 -4.34 2.94
C LEU A 226 -16.57 -4.37 4.43
N CYS A 227 -16.85 -3.21 5.02
CA CYS A 227 -17.07 -3.03 6.45
C CYS A 227 -18.10 -4.03 7.02
N PRO A 228 -19.32 -4.19 6.45
CA PRO A 228 -20.32 -5.10 7.02
C PRO A 228 -19.89 -6.58 7.04
N LYS A 229 -18.95 -6.99 6.18
CA LYS A 229 -18.47 -8.37 6.08
C LYS A 229 -17.40 -8.69 7.13
N VAL A 230 -16.65 -7.67 7.53
CA VAL A 230 -15.46 -7.79 8.40
C VAL A 230 -15.79 -7.45 9.85
N LEU A 231 -16.76 -6.56 10.07
CA LEU A 231 -17.11 -6.00 11.38
C LEU A 231 -17.42 -7.09 12.43
N ALA A 232 -18.11 -8.16 12.04
CA ALA A 232 -18.52 -9.21 12.97
C ALA A 232 -17.35 -9.93 13.68
N VAL A 233 -16.15 -9.89 13.10
CA VAL A 233 -14.97 -10.63 13.61
C VAL A 233 -13.83 -9.68 13.98
N HIS A 234 -13.68 -8.56 13.27
CA HIS A 234 -12.51 -7.69 13.37
C HIS A 234 -12.87 -6.22 13.68
N ALA A 235 -13.99 -5.96 14.37
CA ALA A 235 -14.38 -4.59 14.73
C ALA A 235 -13.27 -3.83 15.46
N ASP A 236 -12.57 -4.50 16.38
CA ASP A 236 -11.52 -3.91 17.20
C ASP A 236 -10.36 -3.36 16.37
N ASP A 237 -9.77 -4.19 15.52
CA ASP A 237 -8.66 -3.81 14.63
C ASP A 237 -9.08 -2.67 13.69
N MET A 238 -10.31 -2.76 13.15
CA MET A 238 -10.86 -1.77 12.24
C MET A 238 -11.04 -0.40 12.90
N LEU A 239 -11.48 -0.36 14.16
CA LEU A 239 -11.65 0.89 14.91
C LEU A 239 -10.29 1.57 15.14
N ILE A 240 -9.27 0.81 15.54
CA ILE A 240 -7.92 1.33 15.79
C ILE A 240 -7.32 1.92 14.52
N GLU A 241 -7.40 1.20 13.39
CA GLU A 241 -6.87 1.68 12.11
C GLU A 241 -7.63 2.90 11.59
N ALA A 242 -8.97 2.90 11.67
CA ALA A 242 -9.77 4.05 11.23
C ALA A 242 -9.52 5.30 12.09
N ALA A 243 -9.35 5.12 13.40
CA ALA A 243 -9.00 6.20 14.30
C ALA A 243 -7.64 6.82 13.96
N GLY A 244 -6.67 5.99 13.55
CA GLY A 244 -5.35 6.41 13.07
C GLY A 244 -5.33 7.01 11.65
N ARG A 245 -6.44 7.05 10.92
CA ARG A 245 -6.48 7.67 9.59
C ARG A 245 -6.74 9.18 9.65
N PRO A 246 -5.82 10.07 9.23
CA PRO A 246 -6.07 11.51 9.31
C PRO A 246 -7.13 12.03 8.32
N GLY A 247 -7.74 13.16 8.68
CA GLY A 247 -8.61 13.94 7.80
C GLY A 247 -10.08 13.52 7.79
N ALA A 248 -10.89 14.25 7.02
CA ALA A 248 -12.34 14.10 7.00
C ALA A 248 -12.82 12.70 6.59
N VAL A 249 -12.06 12.01 5.72
CA VAL A 249 -12.36 10.64 5.32
C VAL A 249 -12.19 9.68 6.50
N GLY A 250 -11.07 9.78 7.23
CA GLY A 250 -10.84 8.96 8.42
C GLY A 250 -11.88 9.19 9.50
N ARG A 251 -12.28 10.46 9.74
CA ARG A 251 -13.40 10.77 10.67
C ARG A 251 -14.71 10.09 10.26
N LYS A 252 -15.05 10.10 8.96
CA LYS A 252 -16.25 9.39 8.46
C LYS A 252 -16.14 7.88 8.64
N MET A 253 -14.97 7.30 8.38
CA MET A 253 -14.74 5.86 8.59
C MET A 253 -14.91 5.46 10.06
N THR A 254 -14.31 6.22 10.99
CA THR A 254 -14.50 6.03 12.43
C THR A 254 -15.97 6.15 12.83
N LEU A 255 -16.68 7.16 12.33
CA LEU A 255 -18.10 7.36 12.62
C LEU A 255 -18.96 6.17 12.16
N LEU A 256 -18.71 5.64 10.96
CA LEU A 256 -19.42 4.46 10.46
C LEU A 256 -19.19 3.23 11.34
N LEU A 257 -17.96 3.01 11.81
CA LEU A 257 -17.64 1.88 12.69
C LEU A 257 -18.36 1.97 14.04
N LEU A 258 -18.41 3.16 14.64
CA LEU A 258 -19.14 3.37 15.88
C LEU A 258 -20.66 3.22 15.67
N ALA A 259 -21.19 3.65 14.53
CA ALA A 259 -22.62 3.49 14.25
C ALA A 259 -23.03 2.02 14.08
N ASP A 260 -22.16 1.18 13.50
CA ASP A 260 -22.44 -0.22 13.21
C ASP A 260 -22.05 -1.18 14.34
N THR A 261 -21.24 -0.73 15.32
CA THR A 261 -20.76 -1.57 16.44
C THR A 261 -21.25 -1.04 17.78
N GLU A 262 -22.01 -1.85 18.51
CA GLU A 262 -22.61 -1.41 19.78
C GLU A 262 -21.56 -1.21 20.88
N GLN A 263 -20.60 -2.12 21.04
CA GLN A 263 -19.68 -2.11 22.18
C GLN A 263 -18.26 -2.50 21.78
N PHE A 264 -17.29 -1.86 22.43
CA PHE A 264 -15.87 -2.16 22.33
C PHE A 264 -15.27 -2.38 23.73
N PRO A 265 -14.24 -3.24 23.86
CA PRO A 265 -13.43 -3.28 25.07
C PRO A 265 -12.76 -1.92 25.33
N GLU A 266 -12.64 -1.54 26.60
CA GLU A 266 -11.98 -0.27 26.99
C GLU A 266 -10.55 -0.18 26.45
N THR A 267 -9.80 -1.30 26.43
CA THR A 267 -8.44 -1.37 25.90
C THR A 267 -8.37 -1.01 24.41
N THR A 268 -9.31 -1.52 23.62
CA THR A 268 -9.39 -1.26 22.17
C THR A 268 -9.78 0.19 21.92
N TYR A 269 -10.78 0.68 22.65
CA TYR A 269 -11.26 2.05 22.51
C TYR A 269 -10.21 3.08 22.96
N CYS A 270 -9.45 2.76 24.01
CA CYS A 270 -8.28 3.50 24.47
C CYS A 270 -7.22 3.60 23.35
N ALA A 271 -6.85 2.46 22.73
CA ALA A 271 -5.90 2.44 21.63
C ALA A 271 -6.38 3.27 20.42
N ALA A 272 -7.68 3.25 20.12
CA ALA A 272 -8.26 4.09 19.08
C ALA A 272 -8.16 5.59 19.42
N CYS A 273 -8.44 5.98 20.67
CA CYS A 273 -8.27 7.36 21.13
C CYS A 273 -6.80 7.80 21.04
N GLN A 274 -5.86 6.94 21.46
CA GLN A 274 -4.42 7.19 21.35
C GLN A 274 -4.00 7.39 19.89
N LYS A 275 -4.45 6.53 18.97
CA LYS A 275 -4.19 6.70 17.52
C LYS A 275 -4.74 8.02 16.99
N ALA A 276 -5.91 8.45 17.44
CA ALA A 276 -6.50 9.75 17.06
C ALA A 276 -5.68 10.94 17.62
N ILE A 277 -5.12 10.78 18.82
CA ILE A 277 -4.19 11.74 19.44
C ILE A 277 -2.89 11.81 18.63
N ASP A 278 -2.27 10.68 18.30
CA ASP A 278 -0.98 10.59 17.59
C ASP A 278 -1.02 11.25 16.20
N ILE A 279 -2.18 11.23 15.52
CA ILE A 279 -2.37 11.94 14.24
C ILE A 279 -2.73 13.42 14.40
N ASN A 280 -2.77 13.92 15.63
CA ASN A 280 -3.07 15.30 15.97
C ASN A 280 -4.45 15.79 15.45
N ASP A 281 -5.50 14.96 15.55
CA ASP A 281 -6.87 15.28 15.10
C ASP A 281 -7.80 15.58 16.31
N PRO A 282 -7.83 16.82 16.84
CA PRO A 282 -8.61 17.16 18.03
C PRO A 282 -10.12 16.93 17.85
N GLU A 283 -10.67 17.19 16.66
CA GLU A 283 -12.09 16.99 16.38
C GLU A 283 -12.46 15.50 16.55
N LYS A 284 -11.61 14.61 16.05
CA LYS A 284 -11.81 13.17 16.20
C LYS A 284 -11.62 12.70 17.64
N VAL A 285 -10.59 13.20 18.33
CA VAL A 285 -10.34 12.84 19.73
C VAL A 285 -11.53 13.19 20.62
N LEU A 286 -12.02 14.42 20.53
CA LEU A 286 -13.15 14.88 21.33
C LEU A 286 -14.43 14.11 21.01
N PHE A 287 -14.67 13.82 19.72
CA PHE A 287 -15.78 12.96 19.30
C PHE A 287 -15.67 11.56 19.91
N LEU A 288 -14.51 10.91 19.86
CA LEU A 288 -14.32 9.59 20.47
C LEU A 288 -14.55 9.61 21.98
N LEU A 289 -14.07 10.65 22.68
CA LEU A 289 -14.25 10.79 24.13
C LEU A 289 -15.70 11.03 24.54
N ASP A 290 -16.45 11.79 23.75
CA ASP A 290 -17.89 12.00 23.94
C ASP A 290 -18.68 10.68 23.77
N GLN A 291 -18.30 9.88 22.77
CA GLN A 291 -18.93 8.59 22.47
C GLN A 291 -18.45 7.44 23.37
N ALA A 292 -17.41 7.63 24.20
CA ALA A 292 -16.84 6.57 25.01
C ALA A 292 -17.86 5.94 25.97
N GLY A 293 -18.73 6.76 26.57
CA GLY A 293 -19.72 6.30 27.54
C GLY A 293 -20.83 5.40 26.94
N SER A 294 -21.13 5.55 25.65
CA SER A 294 -22.13 4.71 24.96
C SER A 294 -21.54 3.42 24.41
N HIS A 295 -20.27 3.42 24.03
CA HIS A 295 -19.62 2.29 23.35
C HIS A 295 -18.72 1.44 24.22
N VAL A 296 -18.39 1.85 25.45
CA VAL A 296 -17.54 1.07 26.36
C VAL A 296 -18.32 0.67 27.61
N PRO A 297 -18.60 -0.64 27.82
CA PRO A 297 -19.31 -1.09 29.00
C PRO A 297 -18.43 -0.90 30.25
N LYS A 298 -18.97 -0.24 31.27
CA LYS A 298 -18.26 0.06 32.53
C LYS A 298 -16.94 0.83 32.32
N LEU A 299 -17.00 1.87 31.50
CA LEU A 299 -15.86 2.78 31.28
C LEU A 299 -15.24 3.23 32.62
N SER A 300 -13.93 3.09 32.75
CA SER A 300 -13.20 3.60 33.91
C SER A 300 -13.47 5.10 34.11
N HIS A 301 -13.71 5.51 35.36
CA HIS A 301 -13.88 6.92 35.69
C HIS A 301 -12.64 7.77 35.37
N SER A 302 -11.45 7.15 35.38
CA SER A 302 -10.18 7.82 35.05
C SER A 302 -9.92 7.94 33.55
N PHE A 303 -10.73 7.30 32.69
CA PHE A 303 -10.44 7.13 31.27
C PHE A 303 -10.12 8.46 30.55
N HIS A 304 -10.96 9.47 30.72
CA HIS A 304 -10.74 10.79 30.10
C HIS A 304 -9.46 11.46 30.59
N GLY A 305 -9.16 11.32 31.88
CA GLY A 305 -7.91 11.80 32.48
C GLY A 305 -6.67 11.08 31.94
N GLU A 306 -6.75 9.76 31.74
CA GLU A 306 -5.68 8.99 31.11
C GLU A 306 -5.42 9.46 29.67
N MET A 307 -6.48 9.77 28.90
CA MET A 307 -6.35 10.31 27.54
C MET A 307 -5.76 11.72 27.51
N ALA A 308 -6.14 12.57 28.46
CA ALA A 308 -5.50 13.89 28.63
C ALA A 308 -4.02 13.74 28.97
N SER A 309 -3.66 12.79 29.86
CA SER A 309 -2.28 12.56 30.28
C SER A 309 -1.42 11.99 29.15
N TYR A 310 -1.99 11.13 28.31
CA TYR A 310 -1.35 10.62 27.11
C TYR A 310 -1.11 11.75 26.10
N ALA A 311 -2.14 12.55 25.81
CA ALA A 311 -2.05 13.67 24.88
C ALA A 311 -1.03 14.74 25.31
N TYR A 312 -0.78 14.91 26.61
CA TYR A 312 0.17 15.90 27.11
C TYR A 312 1.59 15.71 26.54
N LEU A 313 2.02 14.47 26.29
CA LEU A 313 3.40 14.16 25.89
C LEU A 313 3.79 14.81 24.56
N ASP A 314 2.94 14.68 23.54
CA ASP A 314 3.22 15.15 22.18
C ASP A 314 2.24 16.25 21.69
N HIS A 315 1.04 16.32 22.28
CA HIS A 315 -0.07 17.14 21.80
C HIS A 315 -0.77 17.92 22.93
N ARG A 316 0.00 18.73 23.67
CA ARG A 316 -0.47 19.51 24.84
C ARG A 316 -1.80 20.25 24.64
N PHE A 317 -2.02 20.87 23.49
CA PHE A 317 -3.28 21.59 23.24
C PHE A 317 -4.50 20.66 23.24
N ILE A 318 -4.33 19.41 22.78
CA ILE A 318 -5.39 18.38 22.85
C ILE A 318 -5.64 18.04 24.32
N ALA A 319 -4.59 17.84 25.12
CA ALA A 319 -4.74 17.57 26.56
C ALA A 319 -5.53 18.69 27.27
N THR A 320 -5.18 19.96 27.02
CA THR A 320 -5.90 21.11 27.57
C THR A 320 -7.37 21.13 27.12
N GLU A 321 -7.66 20.76 25.88
CA GLU A 321 -9.03 20.74 25.37
C GLU A 321 -9.86 19.60 25.95
N ILE A 322 -9.25 18.42 26.15
CA ILE A 322 -9.88 17.31 26.88
C ILE A 322 -10.26 17.77 28.29
N ILE A 323 -9.32 18.37 29.03
CA ILE A 323 -9.54 18.82 30.41
C ILE A 323 -10.70 19.82 30.52
N LYS A 324 -10.82 20.75 29.56
CA LYS A 324 -11.93 21.71 29.55
C LYS A 324 -13.30 21.02 29.41
N GLN A 325 -13.37 19.98 28.57
CA GLN A 325 -14.62 19.28 28.26
C GLN A 325 -15.00 18.23 29.31
N CYS A 326 -14.02 17.72 30.07
CA CYS A 326 -14.30 16.79 31.16
C CYS A 326 -15.20 17.41 32.24
N SER A 327 -16.12 16.60 32.75
CA SER A 327 -16.91 16.87 33.96
C SER A 327 -16.04 16.83 35.23
N GLU A 328 -16.59 17.32 36.34
CA GLU A 328 -15.94 17.26 37.65
C GLU A 328 -15.68 15.81 38.08
N GLU A 329 -16.63 14.91 37.84
CA GLU A 329 -16.48 13.49 38.17
C GLU A 329 -15.32 12.83 37.40
N GLN A 330 -15.17 13.17 36.12
CA GLN A 330 -14.08 12.65 35.27
C GLN A 330 -12.71 13.18 35.70
N ILE A 331 -12.61 14.44 36.12
CA ILE A 331 -11.35 15.03 36.59
C ILE A 331 -11.00 14.58 38.00
N THR A 332 -11.99 14.42 38.88
CA THR A 332 -11.77 13.88 40.24
C THR A 332 -11.14 12.48 40.19
N ALA A 333 -11.53 11.66 39.21
CA ALA A 333 -10.96 10.34 38.98
C ALA A 333 -9.69 10.32 38.10
N ALA A 334 -9.26 11.46 37.58
CA ALA A 334 -8.11 11.55 36.70
C ALA A 334 -6.79 11.25 37.43
N PRO A 335 -5.75 10.77 36.74
CA PRO A 335 -4.49 10.43 37.37
C PRO A 335 -3.79 11.70 37.88
N SER A 336 -3.33 11.68 39.14
CA SER A 336 -2.67 12.83 39.78
C SER A 336 -1.44 13.35 39.04
N ARG A 337 -0.81 12.51 38.22
CA ARG A 337 0.34 12.89 37.37
C ARG A 337 0.01 13.98 36.35
N LEU A 338 -1.26 14.22 36.05
CA LEU A 338 -1.68 15.37 35.24
C LEU A 338 -1.28 16.69 35.90
N LEU A 339 -1.41 16.81 37.23
CA LEU A 339 -0.95 18.00 37.95
C LEU A 339 0.56 18.19 37.80
N GLU A 340 1.34 17.11 37.96
CA GLU A 340 2.79 17.15 37.77
C GLU A 340 3.16 17.60 36.35
N GLN A 341 2.47 17.05 35.34
CA GLN A 341 2.67 17.39 33.94
C GLN A 341 2.46 18.90 33.71
N PHE A 342 1.30 19.46 34.07
CA PHE A 342 1.03 20.87 33.84
C PHE A 342 1.80 21.82 34.78
N ALA A 343 2.27 21.35 35.94
CA ALA A 343 3.17 22.09 36.83
C ALA A 343 4.56 22.26 36.23
N ALA A 344 5.09 21.26 35.52
CA ALA A 344 6.36 21.36 34.81
C ALA A 344 6.37 22.50 33.77
N ASP A 345 5.22 22.71 33.11
CA ASP A 345 5.02 23.77 32.12
C ASP A 345 4.57 25.11 32.76
N LYS A 346 4.26 25.12 34.05
CA LYS A 346 3.74 26.29 34.79
C LYS A 346 2.43 26.83 34.20
N ASP A 347 1.60 25.94 33.64
CA ASP A 347 0.32 26.31 33.05
C ASP A 347 -0.74 26.50 34.13
N PHE A 348 -0.69 27.67 34.78
CA PHE A 348 -1.63 28.08 35.82
C PHE A 348 -3.11 27.90 35.41
N ARG A 349 -3.48 28.21 34.16
CA ARG A 349 -4.89 28.15 33.74
C ARG A 349 -5.40 26.71 33.75
N THR A 350 -4.60 25.79 33.22
CA THR A 350 -4.97 24.38 33.19
C THR A 350 -4.90 23.76 34.58
N LEU A 351 -3.88 24.09 35.38
CA LEU A 351 -3.77 23.64 36.78
C LEU A 351 -4.95 24.09 37.63
N SER A 352 -5.32 25.38 37.54
CA SER A 352 -6.47 25.93 38.25
C SER A 352 -7.76 25.23 37.83
N THR A 353 -7.94 25.00 36.51
CA THR A 353 -9.11 24.24 35.99
C THR A 353 -9.17 22.81 36.54
N LEU A 354 -8.03 22.12 36.63
CA LEU A 354 -7.96 20.76 37.17
C LEU A 354 -8.35 20.71 38.65
N VAL A 355 -7.81 21.64 39.46
CA VAL A 355 -8.10 21.75 40.90
C VAL A 355 -9.55 22.15 41.14
N GLU A 356 -10.08 23.13 40.40
CA GLU A 356 -11.48 23.53 40.48
C GLU A 356 -12.44 22.37 40.16
N LYS A 357 -12.06 21.50 39.24
CA LYS A 357 -12.81 20.28 38.91
C LYS A 357 -12.54 19.10 39.86
N GLY A 358 -11.76 19.30 40.91
CA GLY A 358 -11.61 18.36 42.02
C GLY A 358 -10.52 17.31 41.86
N ILE A 359 -9.53 17.47 40.97
CA ILE A 359 -8.41 16.52 40.91
C ILE A 359 -7.69 16.45 42.26
N SER A 360 -7.33 15.25 42.70
CA SER A 360 -6.50 15.08 43.88
C SER A 360 -5.01 15.18 43.52
N GLY A 361 -4.22 15.82 44.39
CA GLY A 361 -2.76 15.82 44.30
C GLY A 361 -2.17 14.41 44.39
N GLY A 362 -2.82 13.51 45.15
CA GLY A 362 -2.47 12.11 45.28
C GLY A 362 -0.96 11.88 45.47
N GLY A 363 -0.43 10.84 44.84
CA GLY A 363 1.00 10.53 44.88
C GLY A 363 1.90 11.49 44.09
N SER A 364 1.32 12.48 43.38
CA SER A 364 2.06 13.48 42.60
C SER A 364 2.19 14.82 43.32
N SER A 365 1.57 14.99 44.49
CA SER A 365 1.57 16.22 45.28
C SER A 365 2.97 16.77 45.51
N ALA A 366 3.88 15.93 46.02
CA ALA A 366 5.23 16.33 46.36
C ALA A 366 6.00 16.86 45.15
N ARG A 367 5.88 16.19 44.01
CA ARG A 367 6.59 16.58 42.80
C ARG A 367 5.98 17.81 42.15
N THR A 368 4.65 17.92 42.15
CA THR A 368 3.90 19.08 41.65
C THR A 368 4.32 20.34 42.42
N LEU A 369 4.23 20.31 43.76
CA LEU A 369 4.60 21.46 44.57
C LEU A 369 6.10 21.74 44.54
N HIS A 370 6.95 20.72 44.48
CA HIS A 370 8.39 20.91 44.29
C HIS A 370 8.69 21.71 43.02
N MET A 371 8.09 21.35 41.88
CA MET A 371 8.32 22.04 40.60
C MET A 371 7.89 23.51 40.65
N LEU A 372 6.74 23.80 41.27
CA LEU A 372 6.20 25.16 41.36
C LEU A 372 6.97 26.05 42.35
N THR A 373 7.48 25.46 43.42
CA THR A 373 8.23 26.19 44.45
C THR A 373 9.72 26.30 44.15
N TYR A 374 10.24 25.49 43.22
CA TYR A 374 11.65 25.49 42.87
C TYR A 374 12.09 26.88 42.37
N ASN A 375 13.12 27.46 43.01
CA ASN A 375 13.61 28.83 42.82
C ASN A 375 12.61 29.96 43.15
N GLY A 376 11.46 29.67 43.76
CA GLY A 376 10.54 30.64 44.34
C GLY A 376 9.73 31.53 43.38
N HIS A 377 9.98 31.50 42.07
CA HIS A 377 9.33 32.41 41.11
C HIS A 377 7.85 32.08 40.88
N ASP A 378 7.49 30.80 40.97
CA ASP A 378 6.15 30.30 40.67
C ASP A 378 5.44 29.79 41.93
N SER A 379 5.98 30.08 43.12
CA SER A 379 5.38 29.66 44.41
C SER A 379 3.95 30.18 44.58
N TRP A 380 3.64 31.34 44.00
CA TRP A 380 2.28 31.89 44.00
C TRP A 380 1.26 30.97 43.29
N ILE A 381 1.69 30.16 42.31
CA ILE A 381 0.83 29.15 41.68
C ILE A 381 0.53 28.04 42.69
N ALA A 382 1.55 27.55 43.40
CA ALA A 382 1.36 26.53 44.43
C ALA A 382 0.43 27.01 45.57
N GLU A 383 0.60 28.26 46.01
CA GLU A 383 -0.30 28.90 46.98
C GLU A 383 -1.74 28.90 46.48
N GLU A 384 -1.98 29.38 45.26
CA GLU A 384 -3.32 29.46 44.68
C GLU A 384 -3.99 28.09 44.51
N LEU A 385 -3.23 27.07 44.10
CA LEU A 385 -3.75 25.71 43.96
C LEU A 385 -4.18 25.13 45.33
N LEU A 386 -3.40 25.35 46.39
CA LEU A 386 -3.76 24.89 47.73
C LEU A 386 -4.99 25.64 48.27
N GLU A 387 -5.07 26.95 48.09
CA GLU A 387 -6.25 27.75 48.46
C GLU A 387 -7.51 27.31 47.71
N LYS A 388 -7.38 26.93 46.43
CA LYS A 388 -8.46 26.36 45.61
C LYS A 388 -8.81 24.90 45.92
N ARG A 389 -8.20 24.32 46.94
CA ARG A 389 -8.40 22.92 47.42
C ARG A 389 -7.74 21.85 46.57
N MET A 390 -6.49 22.07 46.14
CA MET A 390 -5.64 20.95 45.78
C MET A 390 -5.48 20.03 47.00
N TRP A 391 -6.11 18.85 46.96
CA TRP A 391 -6.07 17.91 48.07
C TRP A 391 -4.71 17.22 48.18
N VAL A 392 -4.04 17.41 49.31
CA VAL A 392 -2.84 16.69 49.73
C VAL A 392 -3.20 15.79 50.91
N ASP A 393 -2.71 14.56 50.92
CA ASP A 393 -2.93 13.64 52.04
C ASP A 393 -2.22 14.16 53.30
N THR A 394 -2.90 14.17 54.45
CA THR A 394 -2.35 14.70 55.71
C THR A 394 -1.14 13.92 56.24
N SER A 395 -0.95 12.69 55.75
CA SER A 395 0.20 11.84 56.04
C SER A 395 1.33 11.96 55.01
N ASP A 396 1.17 12.76 53.95
CA ASP A 396 2.18 12.96 52.91
C ASP A 396 3.24 13.99 53.31
N TYR A 397 4.09 13.59 54.25
CA TYR A 397 5.22 14.39 54.73
C TYR A 397 6.27 14.66 53.64
N ASN A 398 6.31 13.87 52.56
CA ASN A 398 7.21 14.14 51.43
C ASN A 398 6.82 15.43 50.72
N THR A 399 5.52 15.72 50.63
CA THR A 399 5.03 16.96 50.02
C THR A 399 5.47 18.18 50.82
N LEU A 400 5.26 18.18 52.14
CA LEU A 400 5.75 19.26 53.01
C LEU A 400 7.28 19.38 52.95
N HIS A 401 7.98 18.25 53.02
CA HIS A 401 9.46 18.23 52.96
C HIS A 401 10.00 18.85 51.68
N ALA A 402 9.38 18.58 50.53
CA ALA A 402 9.81 19.12 49.25
C ALA A 402 9.64 20.65 49.16
N CYS A 403 8.61 21.21 49.79
CA CYS A 403 8.42 22.65 49.89
C CYS A 403 9.40 23.30 50.88
N VAL A 404 9.72 22.61 51.98
CA VAL A 404 10.76 23.07 52.94
C VAL A 404 12.13 23.15 52.27
N GLN A 405 12.50 22.15 51.47
CA GLN A 405 13.76 22.15 50.71
C GLN A 405 13.87 23.28 49.67
N ASN A 406 12.75 23.91 49.32
CA ASN A 406 12.69 25.03 48.41
C ASN A 406 12.48 26.37 49.15
N ASP A 407 12.51 26.39 50.48
CA ASP A 407 12.23 27.55 51.34
C ASP A 407 10.89 28.24 51.02
N ALA A 408 9.89 27.46 50.61
CA ALA A 408 8.56 27.94 50.26
C ALA A 408 7.66 28.05 51.51
N VAL A 409 7.97 29.01 52.38
CA VAL A 409 7.36 29.19 53.70
C VAL A 409 5.82 29.27 53.63
N GLU A 410 5.26 30.11 52.75
CA GLU A 410 3.80 30.30 52.67
C GLU A 410 3.07 29.04 52.17
N VAL A 411 3.64 28.34 51.18
CA VAL A 411 3.13 27.04 50.72
C VAL A 411 3.16 26.00 51.84
N CYS A 412 4.23 25.98 52.64
CA CYS A 412 4.33 25.08 53.78
C CYS A 412 3.27 25.39 54.86
N LYS A 413 2.98 26.66 55.15
CA LYS A 413 1.91 27.05 56.08
C LYS A 413 0.54 26.59 55.60
N LEU A 414 0.22 26.81 54.33
CA LEU A 414 -1.03 26.34 53.72
C LEU A 414 -1.20 24.80 53.83
N LEU A 415 -0.10 24.04 53.75
CA LEU A 415 -0.13 22.59 53.96
C LEU A 415 -0.42 22.21 55.43
N LEU A 416 0.05 22.99 56.41
CA LEU A 416 -0.29 22.81 57.83
C LEU A 416 -1.75 23.16 58.11
N GLU A 417 -2.24 24.26 57.54
CA GLU A 417 -3.66 24.66 57.57
C GLU A 417 -4.56 23.60 56.90
N GLY A 418 -4.05 22.92 55.87
CA GLY A 418 -4.67 21.77 55.22
C GLY A 418 -4.70 20.50 56.06
N GLY A 419 -4.06 20.49 57.24
CA GLY A 419 -4.15 19.42 58.23
C GLY A 419 -2.93 18.50 58.33
N ILE A 420 -1.79 18.83 57.72
CA ILE A 420 -0.53 18.11 57.98
C ILE A 420 -0.05 18.45 59.41
N ASP A 421 0.17 17.43 60.22
CA ASP A 421 0.67 17.58 61.59
C ASP A 421 2.18 17.88 61.59
N PHE A 422 2.55 19.09 62.04
CA PHE A 422 3.93 19.54 62.07
C PHE A 422 4.79 18.78 63.11
N ASP A 423 4.22 18.40 64.25
CA ASP A 423 4.95 17.68 65.30
C ASP A 423 5.32 16.27 64.82
N VAL A 424 4.41 15.62 64.10
CA VAL A 424 4.67 14.32 63.46
C VAL A 424 5.67 14.48 62.31
N TYR A 425 5.53 15.53 61.49
CA TYR A 425 6.49 15.86 60.44
C TYR A 425 7.91 16.03 61.01
N GLN A 426 8.09 16.75 62.11
CA GLN A 426 9.42 16.93 62.72
C GLN A 426 10.05 15.60 63.14
N GLN A 427 9.26 14.66 63.66
CA GLN A 427 9.76 13.33 64.02
C GLN A 427 10.19 12.53 62.78
N TRP A 428 9.39 12.61 61.71
CA TRP A 428 9.70 11.99 60.42
C TRP A 428 10.94 12.61 59.77
N ALA A 429 11.07 13.94 59.82
CA ALA A 429 12.15 14.72 59.25
C ALA A 429 13.50 14.45 59.91
N LYS A 430 13.57 13.91 61.13
CA LYS A 430 14.87 13.50 61.74
C LYS A 430 15.63 12.46 60.93
N ASN A 431 14.93 11.68 60.11
CA ASN A 431 15.50 10.67 59.23
C ASN A 431 15.78 11.19 57.80
N HIS A 432 15.49 12.46 57.52
CA HIS A 432 15.59 13.10 56.21
C HIS A 432 16.36 14.42 56.33
N SER A 433 17.26 14.73 55.40
CA SER A 433 18.11 15.93 55.54
C SER A 433 17.30 17.21 55.29
N CYS A 434 17.19 18.07 56.29
CA CYS A 434 16.68 19.46 56.18
C CYS A 434 17.78 20.52 56.36
N ALA A 435 19.06 20.13 56.28
CA ALA A 435 20.18 21.04 56.56
C ALA A 435 20.18 22.25 55.61
N GLY A 436 20.24 23.46 56.17
CA GLY A 436 20.25 24.72 55.41
C GLY A 436 18.87 25.41 55.28
N HIS A 437 17.81 24.82 55.84
CA HIS A 437 16.44 25.36 55.81
C HIS A 437 15.91 25.69 57.22
N GLU A 438 16.80 26.05 58.15
CA GLU A 438 16.46 26.26 59.56
C GLU A 438 15.50 27.46 59.76
N GLU A 439 15.64 28.52 58.95
CA GLU A 439 14.73 29.68 59.00
C GLU A 439 13.29 29.28 58.60
N THR A 440 13.16 28.47 57.55
CA THR A 440 11.87 27.92 57.10
C THR A 440 11.24 27.04 58.19
N LEU A 441 12.03 26.16 58.82
CA LEU A 441 11.54 25.32 59.93
C LEU A 441 11.12 26.13 61.16
N GLN A 442 11.84 27.21 61.48
CA GLN A 442 11.47 28.11 62.57
C GLN A 442 10.15 28.83 62.28
N ALA A 443 10.00 29.37 61.06
CA ALA A 443 8.75 30.02 60.65
C ALA A 443 7.54 29.09 60.72
N LEU A 444 7.72 27.81 60.40
CA LEU A 444 6.66 26.80 60.53
C LEU A 444 6.35 26.43 61.98
N ALA A 445 7.36 26.38 62.85
CA ALA A 445 7.16 26.14 64.28
C ALA A 445 6.40 27.27 64.96
N ASP A 446 6.73 28.52 64.60
CA ASP A 446 6.04 29.71 65.11
C ASP A 446 4.56 29.69 64.66
N HIS A 447 4.31 29.46 63.37
CA HIS A 447 2.95 29.39 62.82
C HIS A 447 2.13 28.22 63.38
N TRP A 448 2.72 27.04 63.55
CA TRP A 448 2.05 25.88 64.17
C TRP A 448 1.63 26.16 65.61
N SER A 449 2.48 26.85 66.37
CA SER A 449 2.17 27.25 67.75
C SER A 449 1.01 28.26 67.81
N GLU A 450 0.98 29.21 66.88
CA GLU A 450 -0.13 30.16 66.74
C GLU A 450 -1.45 29.42 66.44
N MET A 451 -1.46 28.50 65.47
CA MET A 451 -2.64 27.69 65.12
C MET A 451 -3.17 26.86 66.31
N GLN A 452 -2.29 26.21 67.07
CA GLN A 452 -2.69 25.44 68.26
C GLN A 452 -3.35 26.35 69.31
N THR A 453 -2.80 27.54 69.51
CA THR A 453 -3.33 28.52 70.47
C THR A 453 -4.71 29.03 70.05
N GLU A 454 -4.95 29.24 68.76
CA GLU A 454 -6.25 29.63 68.21
C GLU A 454 -7.31 28.52 68.33
N MET A 455 -6.92 27.27 68.10
CA MET A 455 -7.80 26.10 68.29
C MET A 455 -8.19 25.92 69.76
N GLU A 456 -7.28 26.17 70.70
CA GLU A 456 -7.56 26.12 72.15
C GLU A 456 -8.46 27.27 72.63
N GLN A 457 -8.44 28.42 71.94
CA GLN A 457 -9.27 29.59 72.28
C GLN A 457 -10.66 29.58 71.64
N THR A 458 -10.95 28.64 70.73
CA THR A 458 -12.26 28.51 70.09
C THR A 458 -13.15 27.55 70.90
N PRO A 459 -14.18 28.02 71.64
CA PRO A 459 -15.02 27.12 72.43
C PRO A 459 -15.87 26.26 71.49
N ALA A 460 -15.98 24.97 71.79
CA ALA A 460 -16.89 24.05 71.11
C ALA A 460 -18.31 24.65 71.05
N GLN A 461 -18.75 25.04 69.87
CA GLN A 461 -20.16 25.36 69.62
C GLN A 461 -20.95 24.05 69.75
N GLU A 462 -21.69 23.92 70.86
CA GLU A 462 -22.71 22.90 71.02
C GLU A 462 -23.67 22.96 69.84
N ASN A 463 -23.61 21.95 68.96
CA ASN A 463 -24.64 21.70 67.95
C ASN A 463 -25.96 21.45 68.67
N GLY A 464 -26.77 22.50 68.78
CA GLY A 464 -28.17 22.42 69.16
C GLY A 464 -28.91 21.53 68.16
N GLY A 465 -29.22 20.30 68.59
CA GLY A 465 -30.04 19.38 67.83
C GLY A 465 -31.43 19.95 67.59
N MET A 466 -31.70 20.39 66.35
CA MET A 466 -33.05 20.47 65.82
C MET A 466 -33.43 19.10 65.29
N THR A 467 -34.33 18.44 66.02
CA THR A 467 -35.21 17.40 65.49
C THR A 467 -36.25 18.08 64.60
N LEU A 468 -36.40 17.62 63.37
CA LEU A 468 -37.57 17.90 62.55
C LEU A 468 -38.15 16.57 62.10
N GLY A 469 -39.43 16.39 62.42
CA GLY A 469 -40.29 15.31 61.92
C GLY A 469 -40.99 15.67 60.62
#